data_AF-Q6ZXM4-F1
#
_entry.id   AF-Q6ZXM4-F1
#
_cell.length_a   1.000
_cell.length_b   1.000
_cell.length_c   1.000
_cell.angle_alpha   90.00
_cell.angle_beta   90.00
_cell.angle_gamma   90.00
#
_symmetry.space_group_name_H-M   'P 1'
#
loop_
_entity.id
_entity.type
_entity.pdbx_description
1 polymer ?
#
loop_
_entity_poly.entity_id
_entity_poly.type
_entity_poly.pdbx_seq_one_letter_code
_entity_poly.pdbx_strand_id
1 'polypeptide(L)'
;YVEYDVGFDDDGRLHGIQIDLAGNCGYSPDLSGSIVDRAMFHSDNAYFLGNATINGHRCKTNTASNTAYRGFGGPQGMVAIEEIMDAVARSLGKDPLEVRKLNYYGKNER
;
A
#
# COMPACT_ATOMS: atom_id res chain seq x y z
N TYR A 1 2.44 -7.03 7.83
CA TYR A 1 0.99 -7.02 8.11
C TYR A 1 0.44 -5.74 7.53
N VAL A 2 -0.76 -5.78 6.96
CA VAL A 2 -1.43 -4.64 6.33
C VAL A 2 -2.86 -4.63 6.84
N GLU A 3 -3.29 -3.48 7.35
CA GLU A 3 -4.69 -3.17 7.66
C GLU A 3 -5.07 -1.94 6.82
N TYR A 4 -6.30 -1.90 6.33
CA TYR A 4 -6.76 -0.81 5.49
C TYR A 4 -8.27 -0.58 5.62
N ASP A 5 -8.66 0.67 5.40
CA ASP A 5 -10.03 1.10 5.13
C ASP A 5 -10.02 1.88 3.81
N VAL A 6 -10.94 1.56 2.89
CA VAL A 6 -11.00 2.18 1.57
C VAL A 6 -12.41 2.63 1.23
N GLY A 7 -12.55 3.88 0.78
CA GLY A 7 -13.81 4.46 0.31
C GLY A 7 -13.81 4.60 -1.21
N PHE A 8 -14.82 4.03 -1.87
CA PHE A 8 -14.97 4.05 -3.32
C PHE A 8 -16.44 4.16 -3.74
N ASP A 9 -16.68 4.62 -4.97
CA ASP A 9 -18.02 4.69 -5.56
C ASP A 9 -18.43 3.41 -6.29
N ASP A 10 -19.67 3.36 -6.81
CA ASP A 10 -20.19 2.23 -7.58
C ASP A 10 -19.39 1.98 -8.89
N ASP A 11 -18.58 2.96 -9.31
CA ASP A 11 -17.69 2.84 -10.45
C ASP A 11 -16.37 2.11 -10.12
N GLY A 12 -16.01 2.05 -8.84
CA GLY A 12 -14.74 1.54 -8.34
C GLY A 12 -13.68 2.62 -8.22
N ARG A 13 -14.07 3.89 -8.28
CA ARG A 13 -13.17 5.04 -8.13
C ARG A 13 -12.90 5.28 -6.65
N LEU A 14 -11.63 5.39 -6.29
CA LEU A 14 -11.21 5.70 -4.92
C LEU A 14 -11.43 7.19 -4.60
N HIS A 15 -11.95 7.45 -3.40
CA HIS A 15 -12.12 8.80 -2.84
C HIS A 15 -11.25 9.05 -1.62
N GLY A 16 -10.89 7.99 -0.90
CA GLY A 16 -9.96 8.06 0.21
C GLY A 16 -9.60 6.67 0.72
N ILE A 17 -8.47 6.62 1.41
CA ILE A 17 -7.91 5.37 1.92
C ILE A 17 -7.07 5.62 3.16
N GLN A 18 -7.15 4.70 4.11
CA GLN A 18 -6.22 4.58 5.21
C GLN A 18 -5.49 3.24 5.10
N ILE A 19 -4.17 3.25 5.21
CA ILE A 19 -3.34 2.04 5.18
C ILE A 19 -2.37 2.06 6.35
N ASP A 20 -2.39 1.01 7.16
CA ASP A 20 -1.45 0.75 8.24
C ASP A 20 -0.52 -0.41 7.86
N LEU A 21 0.78 -0.10 7.73
CA LEU A 21 1.82 -1.05 7.36
C LEU A 21 2.68 -1.40 8.57
N ALA A 22 2.65 -2.65 9.02
CA ALA A 22 3.52 -3.11 10.11
C ALA A 22 4.61 -4.06 9.59
N GLY A 23 5.86 -3.60 9.70
CA GLY A 23 7.06 -4.36 9.36
C GLY A 23 7.69 -5.02 10.58
N ASN A 24 8.02 -6.32 10.49
CA ASN A 24 8.82 -7.01 11.52
C ASN A 24 10.31 -6.68 11.32
N CYS A 25 10.89 -5.90 12.23
CA CYS A 25 12.25 -5.39 12.13
C CYS A 25 13.31 -6.32 12.76
N GLY A 26 12.89 -7.26 13.61
CA GLY A 26 13.80 -8.04 14.45
C GLY A 26 14.33 -7.25 15.65
N TYR A 27 15.46 -7.68 16.19
CA TYR A 27 15.96 -7.20 17.48
C TYR A 27 16.67 -5.84 17.46
N SER A 28 17.15 -5.39 16.28
CA SER A 28 17.88 -4.13 16.10
C SER A 28 17.25 -3.31 14.97
N PRO A 29 17.52 -2.00 14.88
CA PRO A 29 16.86 -1.16 13.88
C PRO A 29 17.33 -1.43 12.45
N ASP A 30 18.63 -1.73 12.25
CA ASP A 30 19.27 -1.87 10.93
C ASP A 30 18.74 -0.83 9.92
N LEU A 31 18.30 -1.25 8.73
CA LEU A 31 17.71 -0.41 7.68
C LEU A 31 16.17 -0.35 7.75
N SER A 32 15.55 -0.83 8.83
CA SER A 32 14.09 -0.90 8.98
C SER A 32 13.42 0.47 8.87
N GLY A 33 14.11 1.54 9.30
CA GLY A 33 13.68 2.92 9.15
C GLY A 33 13.23 3.22 7.71
N SER A 34 14.19 3.12 6.80
CA SER A 34 14.04 3.45 5.39
C SER A 34 13.26 2.40 4.59
N ILE A 35 13.27 1.12 5.02
CA ILE A 35 12.48 0.06 4.38
C ILE A 35 10.98 0.32 4.57
N VAL A 36 10.55 0.64 5.79
CA VAL A 36 9.14 0.93 6.06
C VAL A 36 8.70 2.22 5.37
N ASP A 37 9.54 3.26 5.37
CA ASP A 37 9.24 4.50 4.62
C ASP A 37 9.08 4.25 3.13
N ARG A 38 9.97 3.44 2.52
CA ARG A 38 9.85 3.11 1.10
C ARG A 38 8.60 2.29 0.79
N ALA A 39 8.17 1.43 1.71
CA ALA A 39 6.89 0.73 1.57
C ALA A 39 5.74 1.74 1.53
N MET A 40 5.71 2.70 2.45
CA MET A 40 4.70 3.76 2.48
C MET A 40 4.69 4.58 1.20
N PHE A 41 5.85 4.98 0.69
CA PHE A 41 5.98 5.79 -0.53
C PHE A 41 5.64 5.05 -1.83
N HIS A 42 5.41 3.73 -1.79
CA HIS A 42 4.99 2.95 -2.94
C HIS A 42 3.66 2.22 -2.69
N SER A 43 2.94 2.59 -1.64
CA SER A 43 1.61 2.05 -1.32
C SER A 43 0.51 2.63 -2.21
N ASP A 44 0.83 3.57 -3.09
CA ASP A 44 -0.01 4.05 -4.18
C ASP A 44 0.23 3.31 -5.49
N ASN A 45 1.44 2.78 -5.69
CA ASN A 45 1.90 2.19 -6.96
C ASN A 45 1.68 3.16 -8.14
N ALA A 46 0.63 2.94 -8.94
CA ALA A 46 0.28 3.78 -10.08
C ALA A 46 -1.08 4.48 -9.91
N TYR A 47 -1.68 4.40 -8.72
CA TYR A 47 -3.06 4.79 -8.48
C TYR A 47 -3.17 6.10 -7.71
N PHE A 48 -4.02 6.99 -8.20
CA PHE A 48 -4.44 8.17 -7.47
C PHE A 48 -5.44 7.79 -6.36
N LEU A 49 -5.01 7.92 -5.10
CA LEU A 49 -5.75 7.42 -3.94
C LEU A 49 -6.78 8.40 -3.33
N GLY A 50 -6.85 9.63 -3.84
CA GLY A 50 -7.69 10.68 -3.24
C GLY A 50 -7.17 11.12 -1.87
N ASN A 51 -8.04 11.17 -0.86
CA ASN A 51 -7.66 11.51 0.50
C ASN A 51 -6.96 10.31 1.17
N ALA A 52 -5.62 10.30 1.17
CA ALA A 52 -4.84 9.17 1.66
C ALA A 52 -4.14 9.46 2.99
N THR A 53 -4.25 8.52 3.93
CA THR A 53 -3.41 8.45 5.15
C THR A 53 -2.68 7.12 5.15
N ILE A 54 -1.35 7.15 5.27
CA ILE A 54 -0.52 5.95 5.26
C ILE A 54 0.37 6.00 6.50
N ASN A 55 0.29 4.98 7.35
CA ASN A 55 1.11 4.86 8.56
C ASN A 55 2.06 3.68 8.45
N GLY A 56 3.30 3.87 8.90
CA GLY A 56 4.33 2.84 8.95
C GLY A 56 4.75 2.52 10.38
N HIS A 57 4.54 1.27 10.80
CA HIS A 57 4.94 0.75 12.10
C HIS A 57 6.18 -0.15 11.97
N ARG A 58 7.17 0.12 12.81
CA ARG A 58 8.44 -0.61 12.87
C ARG A 58 8.45 -1.48 14.12
N CYS A 59 8.08 -2.75 13.97
CA CYS A 59 7.87 -3.64 15.09
C CYS A 59 9.20 -4.30 15.50
N LYS A 60 9.73 -3.94 16.67
CA LYS A 60 10.84 -4.65 17.32
C LYS A 60 10.35 -6.00 17.84
N THR A 61 11.10 -7.07 17.54
CA THR A 61 10.79 -8.43 17.97
C THR A 61 12.05 -9.16 18.44
N ASN A 62 11.90 -10.33 19.05
CA ASN A 62 13.02 -11.18 19.50
C ASN A 62 13.51 -12.13 18.39
N THR A 63 13.51 -11.69 17.14
CA THR A 63 14.07 -12.44 16.00
C THR A 63 15.35 -11.77 15.48
N ALA A 64 16.10 -12.47 14.62
CA ALA A 64 17.22 -11.86 13.90
C ALA A 64 16.77 -10.57 13.18
N SER A 65 17.67 -9.58 13.14
CA SER A 65 17.40 -8.29 12.49
C SER A 65 17.17 -8.50 11.00
N ASN A 66 16.05 -8.00 10.50
CA ASN A 66 15.84 -7.92 9.06
C ASN A 66 16.61 -6.72 8.50
N THR A 67 16.95 -6.80 7.22
CA THR A 67 17.73 -5.78 6.50
C THR A 67 17.22 -5.66 5.06
N ALA A 68 17.96 -4.93 4.22
CA ALA A 68 17.67 -4.78 2.81
C ALA A 68 17.48 -6.12 2.10
N TYR A 69 16.37 -6.22 1.37
CA TYR A 69 16.21 -7.18 0.28
C TYR A 69 15.83 -6.42 -0.99
N ARG A 70 16.05 -7.00 -2.18
CA ARG A 70 15.84 -6.31 -3.46
C ARG A 70 14.42 -5.72 -3.53
N GLY A 71 14.34 -4.41 -3.77
CA GLY A 71 13.10 -3.62 -3.73
C GLY A 71 12.89 -2.84 -2.43
N PHE A 72 13.56 -3.20 -1.33
CA PHE A 72 13.74 -2.35 -0.15
C PHE A 72 12.43 -1.80 0.43
N GLY A 73 11.38 -2.62 0.56
CA GLY A 73 10.07 -2.21 1.07
C GLY A 73 9.04 -1.87 -0.01
N GLY A 74 9.49 -1.44 -1.19
CA GLY A 74 8.60 -1.09 -2.31
C GLY A 74 7.67 -2.24 -2.73
N PRO A 75 8.16 -3.48 -2.95
CA PRO A 75 7.28 -4.61 -3.26
C PRO A 75 6.21 -4.85 -2.21
N GLN A 76 6.53 -4.69 -0.92
CA GLN A 76 5.59 -4.86 0.18
C GLN A 76 4.49 -3.80 0.17
N GLY A 77 4.82 -2.54 -0.15
CA GLY A 77 3.84 -1.46 -0.33
C GLY A 77 2.95 -1.67 -1.55
N MET A 78 3.53 -2.03 -2.70
CA MET A 78 2.80 -2.21 -3.96
C MET A 78 1.84 -3.40 -3.91
N VAL A 79 2.25 -4.53 -3.31
CA VAL A 79 1.36 -5.70 -3.17
C VAL A 79 0.12 -5.37 -2.34
N ALA A 80 0.25 -4.52 -1.31
CA ALA A 80 -0.89 -4.10 -0.50
C ALA A 80 -1.96 -3.40 -1.35
N ILE A 81 -1.59 -2.42 -2.17
CA ILE A 81 -2.56 -1.68 -2.96
C ILE A 81 -3.14 -2.51 -4.11
N GLU A 82 -2.37 -3.42 -4.71
CA GLU A 82 -2.92 -4.35 -5.71
C GLU A 82 -4.02 -5.25 -5.14
N GLU A 83 -3.84 -5.76 -3.92
CA GLU A 83 -4.89 -6.54 -3.23
C GLU A 83 -6.12 -5.71 -2.91
N ILE A 84 -5.94 -4.43 -2.54
CA ILE A 84 -7.04 -3.49 -2.29
C ILE A 84 -7.81 -3.24 -3.59
N MET A 85 -7.14 -3.00 -4.72
CA MET A 85 -7.78 -2.82 -6.02
C MET A 85 -8.59 -4.06 -6.44
N ASP A 86 -8.05 -5.25 -6.22
CA ASP A 86 -8.77 -6.51 -6.48
C ASP A 86 -9.94 -6.73 -5.51
N ALA A 87 -9.82 -6.30 -4.25
CA ALA A 87 -10.93 -6.34 -3.29
C ALA A 87 -12.08 -5.42 -3.72
N VAL A 88 -11.77 -4.18 -4.14
CA VAL A 88 -12.76 -3.24 -4.68
C VAL A 88 -13.45 -3.84 -5.91
N ALA A 89 -12.70 -4.33 -6.88
CA ALA A 89 -13.26 -4.94 -8.09
C ALA A 89 -14.18 -6.13 -7.80
N ARG A 90 -13.76 -7.02 -6.88
CA ARG A 90 -14.58 -8.16 -6.43
C ARG A 90 -15.86 -7.71 -5.74
N SER A 91 -15.80 -6.67 -4.90
CA SER A 91 -16.98 -6.16 -4.19
C SER A 91 -18.05 -5.61 -5.13
N LEU A 92 -17.64 -5.03 -6.27
CA LEU A 92 -18.51 -4.47 -7.29
C LEU A 92 -18.86 -5.47 -8.41
N GLY A 93 -18.24 -6.65 -8.43
CA GLY A 93 -18.38 -7.61 -9.53
C GLY A 93 -17.84 -7.11 -10.88
N LYS A 94 -16.81 -6.25 -10.86
CA LYS A 94 -16.21 -5.64 -12.06
C LYS A 94 -14.90 -6.32 -12.45
N ASP A 95 -14.50 -6.13 -13.71
CA ASP A 95 -13.16 -6.51 -14.18
C ASP A 95 -12.09 -5.72 -13.38
N PRO A 96 -11.17 -6.41 -12.69
CA PRO A 96 -10.10 -5.75 -11.95
C PRO A 96 -9.20 -4.86 -12.82
N LEU A 97 -9.07 -5.13 -14.12
CA LEU A 97 -8.30 -4.27 -15.01
C LEU A 97 -8.95 -2.90 -15.20
N GLU A 98 -10.28 -2.87 -15.30
CA GLU A 98 -11.03 -1.63 -15.51
C GLU A 98 -11.02 -0.75 -14.25
N VAL A 99 -11.14 -1.36 -13.07
CA VAL A 99 -11.00 -0.64 -11.78
C VAL A 99 -9.58 -0.07 -11.62
N ARG A 100 -8.54 -0.81 -12.01
CA ARG A 100 -7.15 -0.30 -12.01
C ARG A 100 -6.98 0.92 -12.91
N LYS A 101 -7.41 0.81 -14.17
CA LYS A 101 -7.30 1.91 -15.14
C LYS A 101 -8.05 3.17 -14.70
N LEU A 102 -9.22 3.00 -14.10
CA LEU A 102 -10.04 4.09 -13.60
C LEU A 102 -9.33 4.95 -12.55
N ASN A 103 -8.40 4.34 -11.80
CA ASN A 103 -7.70 4.95 -10.69
C ASN A 103 -6.25 5.32 -11.01
N TYR A 104 -5.75 5.16 -12.24
CA TYR A 104 -4.39 5.61 -12.54
C TYR A 104 -4.21 7.12 -12.33
N TYR A 105 -3.00 7.53 -11.97
CA TYR A 105 -2.60 8.93 -12.03
C TYR A 105 -2.83 9.50 -13.44
N GLY A 106 -3.46 10.66 -13.49
CA GLY A 106 -3.60 11.51 -14.64
C GLY A 106 -2.36 12.38 -14.85
N LYS A 107 -2.37 13.14 -15.96
CA LYS A 107 -1.25 14.02 -16.33
C LYS A 107 -1.38 15.44 -15.76
N ASN A 108 -2.63 15.90 -15.59
CA ASN A 108 -2.95 17.29 -15.28
C ASN A 108 -3.96 17.42 -14.13
N GLU A 109 -4.91 16.48 -14.06
CA GLU A 109 -5.85 16.34 -12.95
C GLU A 109 -5.66 14.95 -12.37
N ARG A 110 -5.61 14.89 -11.03
CA ARG A 110 -5.51 13.67 -10.22
C ARG A 110 -4.20 12.96 -10.44
#